data_AF-E1IDU2-F1
#
_entry.id   AF-E1IDU2-F1
#
_cell.length_a   1.000
_cell.length_b   1.000
_cell.length_c   1.000
_cell.angle_alpha   90.00
_cell.angle_beta   90.00
_cell.angle_gamma   90.00
#
_symmetry.space_group_name_H-M   'P 1'
#
loop_
_entity.id
_entity.type
_entity.pdbx_description
1 polymer ?
#
loop_
_entity_poly.entity_id
_entity_poly.type
_entity_poly.pdbx_seq_one_letter_code
_entity_poly.pdbx_strand_id
1 'polypeptide(L)'
;MTEIDIEGMSVADLERLRDAINQRLLELRYSNRHSLPELLRMLEDLKGTLTDQGKEWRSLERWQWMDGQIRFWLNPTDQVRYQSGWYTIDELMLWARGRGPVLVPEEDDEIEEEPWTDVGGVRIRWLPDGSMERL
;
A
#
# COMPACT_ATOMS: atom_id res chain seq x y z
N MET A 1 -11.72 -13.58 20.32
CA MET A 1 -11.78 -12.32 19.54
C MET A 1 -13.03 -11.60 19.98
N THR A 2 -12.91 -10.36 20.42
CA THR A 2 -14.07 -9.54 20.82
C THR A 2 -14.72 -9.00 19.55
N GLU A 3 -15.98 -9.34 19.31
CA GLU A 3 -16.76 -8.82 18.20
C GLU A 3 -17.27 -7.42 18.61
N ILE A 4 -16.94 -6.40 17.81
CA ILE A 4 -17.43 -5.03 18.03
C ILE A 4 -18.63 -4.87 17.11
N ASP A 5 -19.82 -4.71 17.69
CA ASP A 5 -21.04 -4.38 16.94
C ASP A 5 -21.02 -2.89 16.59
N ILE A 6 -20.74 -2.59 15.32
CA ILE A 6 -20.65 -1.22 14.77
C ILE A 6 -22.04 -0.72 14.34
N GLU A 7 -22.93 -1.61 13.93
CA GLU A 7 -24.24 -1.27 13.37
C GLU A 7 -25.20 -0.75 14.45
N GLY A 8 -25.05 -1.22 15.68
CA GLY A 8 -25.83 -0.75 16.83
C GLY A 8 -25.33 0.56 17.48
N MET A 9 -24.19 1.12 17.06
CA MET A 9 -23.57 2.25 17.74
C MET A 9 -24.16 3.60 17.33
N SER A 10 -24.30 4.51 18.30
CA SER A 10 -24.64 5.90 17.99
C SER A 10 -23.47 6.61 17.30
N VAL A 11 -23.75 7.68 16.56
CA VAL A 11 -22.71 8.49 15.89
C VAL A 11 -21.64 8.96 16.89
N ALA A 12 -22.04 9.39 18.09
CA ALA A 12 -21.11 9.84 19.13
C ALA A 12 -20.26 8.70 19.72
N ASP A 13 -20.76 7.46 19.71
CA ASP A 13 -19.96 6.28 20.09
C ASP A 13 -18.98 5.91 18.98
N LEU A 14 -19.40 6.00 17.71
CA LEU A 14 -18.55 5.77 16.56
C LEU A 14 -17.40 6.78 16.46
N GLU A 15 -17.67 8.06 16.72
CA GLU A 15 -16.64 9.09 16.77
C GLU A 15 -15.62 8.85 17.89
N ARG A 16 -16.08 8.47 19.09
CA ARG A 16 -15.19 8.08 20.19
C ARG A 16 -14.37 6.84 19.86
N LEU A 17 -14.96 5.85 19.19
CA LEU A 17 -14.25 4.65 18.75
C LEU A 17 -13.19 5.01 17.70
N ARG A 18 -13.53 5.83 16.70
CA ARG A 18 -12.59 6.34 15.71
C ARG A 18 -11.43 7.06 16.38
N ASP A 19 -11.71 7.95 17.32
CA ASP A 19 -10.69 8.74 18.00
C ASP A 19 -9.81 7.86 18.90
N ALA A 20 -10.39 6.87 19.59
CA ALA A 20 -9.66 5.89 20.38
C ALA A 20 -8.78 4.97 19.51
N ILE A 21 -9.29 4.51 18.36
CA ILE A 21 -8.51 3.75 17.38
C ILE A 21 -7.37 4.60 16.84
N ASN A 22 -7.63 5.84 16.45
CA ASN A 22 -6.61 6.76 15.97
C ASN A 22 -5.53 7.00 17.03
N GLN A 23 -5.92 7.26 18.27
CA GLN A 23 -4.98 7.43 19.38
C GLN A 23 -4.17 6.14 19.63
N ARG A 24 -4.82 4.97 19.59
CA ARG A 24 -4.14 3.69 19.76
C ARG A 24 -3.17 3.39 18.61
N LEU A 25 -3.55 3.70 17.38
CA LEU A 25 -2.70 3.58 16.21
C LEU A 25 -1.52 4.55 16.30
N LEU A 26 -1.74 5.77 16.78
CA LEU A 26 -0.67 6.74 17.04
C LEU A 26 0.25 6.21 18.14
N GLU A 27 -0.26 5.73 19.26
CA GLU A 27 0.55 5.11 20.32
C GLU A 27 1.34 3.90 19.82
N LEU A 28 0.74 3.04 18.99
CA LEU A 28 1.43 1.91 18.37
C LEU A 28 2.53 2.37 17.41
N ARG A 29 2.27 3.44 16.63
CA ARG A 29 3.26 4.05 15.72
C ARG A 29 4.38 4.80 16.46
N TYR A 30 4.06 5.50 17.54
CA TYR A 30 4.98 6.28 18.37
C TYR A 30 5.66 5.44 19.46
N SER A 31 5.19 4.22 19.70
CA SER A 31 5.93 3.18 20.41
C SER A 31 7.04 2.59 19.53
N ASN A 32 7.82 3.46 18.88
CA ASN A 32 9.02 3.08 18.18
C ASN A 32 10.02 2.58 19.23
N ARG A 33 9.91 1.29 19.58
CA ARG A 33 10.67 0.59 20.62
C ARG A 33 12.16 0.54 20.32
N HIS A 34 12.54 0.89 19.10
CA HIS A 34 13.89 0.75 18.60
C HIS A 34 14.59 2.11 18.56
N SER A 35 15.75 2.14 19.20
CA SER A 35 16.72 3.22 19.07
C SER A 35 17.27 3.30 17.63
N LEU A 36 17.78 4.46 17.23
CA LEU A 36 18.42 4.62 15.91
C LEU A 36 19.47 3.54 15.61
N PRO A 37 20.38 3.15 16.54
CA PRO A 37 21.31 2.05 16.29
C PRO A 37 20.63 0.71 15.97
N GLU A 38 19.51 0.38 16.63
CA GLU A 38 18.75 -0.83 16.34
C GLU A 38 18.11 -0.77 14.96
N LEU A 39 17.52 0.37 14.60
CA LEU A 39 16.93 0.59 13.28
C LEU A 39 17.96 0.48 12.16
N LEU A 40 19.17 1.03 12.35
CA LEU A 40 20.26 0.90 11.39
C LEU A 40 20.72 -0.56 11.26
N ARG A 41 20.83 -1.30 12.37
CA ARG A 41 21.16 -2.74 12.31
C ARG A 41 20.09 -3.53 11.55
N MET A 42 18.81 -3.27 11.82
CA MET A 42 17.70 -3.89 11.11
C MET A 42 17.73 -3.55 9.61
N LEU A 43 18.10 -2.32 9.26
CA LEU A 43 18.23 -1.90 7.88
C LEU A 43 19.34 -2.67 7.15
N GLU A 44 20.50 -2.87 7.78
CA GLU A 44 21.57 -3.69 7.21
C GLU A 44 21.13 -5.14 6.98
N ASP A 45 20.48 -5.76 7.96
CA ASP A 45 19.92 -7.12 7.82
C ASP A 45 18.91 -7.19 6.66
N LEU A 46 18.08 -6.15 6.52
CA LEU A 46 17.09 -6.03 5.46
C LEU A 46 17.71 -5.86 4.07
N LYS A 47 18.78 -5.07 3.92
CA LYS A 47 19.50 -4.92 2.65
C LYS A 47 20.03 -6.26 2.14
N GLY A 48 20.54 -7.12 3.02
CA GLY A 48 20.92 -8.49 2.66
C GLY A 48 19.73 -9.26 2.07
N THR A 49 18.60 -9.24 2.77
CA THR A 49 17.37 -9.90 2.33
C THR A 49 16.86 -9.37 0.98
N LEU A 50 16.91 -8.05 0.75
CA LEU A 50 16.46 -7.43 -0.50
C LEU A 50 17.39 -7.80 -1.67
N THR A 51 18.70 -7.84 -1.42
CA THR A 51 19.70 -8.27 -2.40
C THR A 51 19.46 -9.73 -2.81
N ASP A 52 19.21 -10.61 -1.84
CA ASP A 52 18.91 -12.03 -2.09
C ASP A 52 17.62 -12.21 -2.92
N GLN A 53 16.69 -11.26 -2.85
CA GLN A 53 15.46 -11.21 -3.65
C GLN A 53 15.65 -10.56 -5.03
N GLY A 54 16.86 -10.10 -5.37
CA GLY A 54 17.15 -9.39 -6.61
C GLY A 54 16.56 -7.98 -6.66
N LYS A 55 16.23 -7.37 -5.52
CA LYS A 55 15.79 -5.97 -5.45
C LYS A 55 17.02 -5.07 -5.35
N GLU A 56 17.06 -4.07 -6.22
CA GLU A 56 18.16 -3.11 -6.28
C GLU A 56 17.68 -1.70 -5.98
N TRP A 57 18.57 -0.90 -5.39
CA TRP A 57 18.32 0.50 -5.08
C TRP A 57 19.55 1.35 -5.37
N ARG A 58 19.30 2.60 -5.77
CA ARG A 58 20.32 3.65 -5.90
C ARG A 58 20.61 4.32 -4.57
N SER A 59 19.67 4.28 -3.62
CA SER A 59 19.83 4.88 -2.29
C SER A 59 18.92 4.20 -1.26
N LEU A 60 19.52 3.82 -0.12
CA LEU A 60 18.82 3.30 1.06
C LEU A 60 19.65 3.52 2.35
N GLU A 61 20.39 4.63 2.42
CA GLU A 61 21.28 4.96 3.56
C GLU A 61 20.83 6.22 4.30
N ARG A 62 20.07 7.08 3.61
CA ARG A 62 19.67 8.38 4.13
C ARG A 62 18.47 8.18 5.04
N TRP A 63 18.54 8.73 6.24
CA TRP A 63 17.43 8.71 7.19
C TRP A 63 17.13 10.11 7.71
N GLN A 64 15.89 10.33 8.11
CA GLN A 64 15.42 11.58 8.72
C GLN A 64 14.39 11.28 9.81
N TRP A 65 14.35 12.15 10.82
CA TRP A 65 13.27 12.15 11.81
C TRP A 65 12.10 12.95 11.25
N MET A 66 10.97 12.29 11.02
CA MET A 66 9.75 12.92 10.49
C MET A 66 8.51 12.20 11.00
N ASP A 67 7.42 12.95 11.18
CA ASP A 67 6.16 12.43 11.74
C ASP A 67 6.36 11.68 13.07
N GLY A 68 7.34 12.12 13.89
CA GLY A 68 7.69 11.54 15.20
C GLY A 68 8.34 10.15 15.17
N GLN A 69 8.88 9.72 14.02
CA GLN A 69 9.66 8.48 13.89
C GLN A 69 10.81 8.64 12.88
N ILE A 70 11.73 7.68 12.86
CA ILE A 70 12.81 7.64 11.87
C ILE A 70 12.29 6.98 10.59
N ARG A 71 12.54 7.63 9.46
CA ARG A 71 12.29 7.08 8.12
C ARG A 71 13.56 7.04 7.30
N PHE A 72 13.61 6.12 6.35
CA PHE A 72 14.69 5.89 5.42
C PHE A 72 14.25 6.26 4.00
N TRP A 73 15.09 6.99 3.29
CA TRP A 73 14.88 7.30 1.88
C TRP A 73 15.21 6.08 1.04
N LEU A 74 14.22 5.58 0.31
CA LEU A 74 14.39 4.55 -0.69
C LEU A 74 14.33 5.19 -2.08
N ASN A 75 15.31 4.84 -2.91
CA ASN A 75 15.30 5.09 -4.34
C ASN A 75 15.56 3.76 -5.06
N PRO A 76 14.52 3.00 -5.46
CA PRO A 76 14.67 1.72 -6.12
C PRO A 76 15.17 1.90 -7.56
N THR A 77 15.88 0.90 -8.09
CA THR A 77 16.34 0.93 -9.49
C THR A 77 15.18 0.73 -10.45
N ASP A 78 14.25 -0.17 -10.11
CA ASP A 78 13.03 -0.43 -10.87
C ASP A 78 11.91 0.51 -10.40
N GLN A 79 11.88 1.71 -11.00
CA GLN A 79 10.86 2.72 -10.70
C GLN A 79 9.52 2.49 -11.40
N VAL A 80 9.43 1.46 -12.26
CA VAL A 80 8.15 1.05 -12.86
C VAL A 80 7.34 0.28 -11.82
N ARG A 81 7.99 -0.60 -11.05
CA ARG A 81 7.34 -1.43 -10.05
C ARG A 81 7.33 -0.82 -8.65
N TYR A 82 8.28 0.07 -8.36
CA TYR A 82 8.50 0.56 -7.00
C TYR A 82 8.56 2.09 -6.91
N GLN A 83 7.93 2.64 -5.88
CA GLN A 83 7.93 4.06 -5.57
C GLN A 83 9.18 4.46 -4.79
N SER A 84 9.69 5.66 -5.09
CA SER A 84 10.72 6.32 -4.28
C SER A 84 10.06 7.14 -3.18
N GLY A 85 10.67 7.19 -1.99
CA GLY A 85 10.06 7.90 -0.87
C GLY A 85 10.74 7.67 0.47
N TRP A 86 10.13 8.26 1.51
CA TRP A 86 10.53 8.07 2.90
C TRP A 86 9.68 6.99 3.55
N TYR A 87 10.31 5.88 3.92
CA TYR A 87 9.64 4.71 4.47
C TYR A 87 10.16 4.38 5.87
N THR A 88 9.29 3.89 6.74
CA THR A 88 9.72 3.32 8.01
C THR A 88 10.42 1.98 7.79
N ILE A 89 11.15 1.51 8.81
CA ILE A 89 11.75 0.16 8.74
C ILE A 89 10.68 -0.93 8.52
N ASP A 90 9.50 -0.77 9.11
CA ASP A 90 8.38 -1.71 8.96
C ASP A 90 7.83 -1.74 7.54
N GLU A 91 7.68 -0.57 6.90
CA GLU A 91 7.25 -0.47 5.51
C GLU A 91 8.26 -1.12 4.56
N LEU A 92 9.55 -0.96 4.81
CA LEU A 92 10.60 -1.64 4.04
C LEU A 92 10.60 -3.16 4.27
N MET A 93 10.31 -3.62 5.49
CA MET A 93 10.11 -5.05 5.77
C MET A 93 8.87 -5.62 5.05
N LEU A 94 7.79 -4.84 4.93
CA LEU A 94 6.63 -5.21 4.10
C LEU A 94 7.01 -5.30 2.63
N TRP A 95 7.82 -4.37 2.12
CA TRP A 95 8.32 -4.42 0.75
C TRP A 95 9.13 -5.68 0.48
N ALA A 96 9.98 -6.11 1.42
CA ALA A 96 10.67 -7.41 1.32
C ALA A 96 9.71 -8.61 1.23
N ARG A 97 8.46 -8.47 1.70
CA ARG A 97 7.40 -9.50 1.58
C ARG A 97 6.50 -9.30 0.37
N GLY A 98 6.84 -8.34 -0.52
CA GLY A 98 6.03 -8.01 -1.69
C GLY A 98 4.71 -7.33 -1.34
N ARG A 99 4.69 -6.50 -0.29
CA ARG A 99 3.51 -5.74 0.13
C ARG A 99 3.88 -4.31 0.52
N GLY A 100 2.86 -3.48 0.72
CA GLY A 100 3.02 -2.18 1.34
C GLY A 100 3.31 -1.05 0.35
N PRO A 101 3.60 0.16 0.87
CA PRO A 101 3.52 1.41 0.12
C PRO A 101 4.68 1.64 -0.86
N VAL A 102 5.64 0.72 -0.93
CA VAL A 102 6.73 0.79 -1.90
C VAL A 102 6.27 0.28 -3.26
N LEU A 103 5.26 -0.57 -3.35
CA LEU A 103 4.73 -1.05 -4.63
C LEU A 103 3.96 0.09 -5.33
N VAL A 104 4.24 0.31 -6.61
CA VAL A 104 3.34 1.11 -7.44
C VAL A 104 2.03 0.31 -7.57
N PRO A 105 0.85 0.92 -7.32
CA PRO A 105 -0.42 0.27 -7.62
C PRO A 105 -0.40 -0.09 -9.10
N GLU A 106 -0.62 -1.37 -9.43
CA GLU A 106 -0.99 -1.69 -10.80
C GLU A 106 -2.29 -0.91 -11.05
N GLU A 107 -2.25 0.08 -11.94
CA GLU A 107 -3.49 0.53 -12.57
C GLU A 107 -4.04 -0.75 -13.19
N ASP A 108 -5.10 -1.29 -12.60
CA ASP A 108 -5.88 -2.35 -13.23
C ASP A 108 -6.31 -1.76 -14.59
N ASP A 109 -5.50 -2.00 -15.63
CA ASP A 109 -5.93 -1.98 -17.02
C ASP A 109 -6.89 -3.17 -17.21
N GLU A 110 -7.93 -3.24 -16.37
CA GLU A 110 -9.22 -3.78 -16.78
C GLU A 110 -9.73 -2.79 -17.84
N ILE A 111 -9.17 -2.90 -19.04
CA ILE A 111 -9.95 -2.62 -20.24
C ILE A 111 -11.10 -3.61 -20.13
N GLU A 112 -12.21 -3.16 -19.56
CA GLU A 112 -13.49 -3.85 -19.64
C GLU A 112 -13.73 -4.10 -21.14
N GLU A 113 -13.38 -5.29 -21.62
CA GLU A 113 -13.84 -5.76 -22.92
C GLU A 113 -15.36 -5.83 -22.80
N GLU A 114 -16.04 -4.76 -23.20
CA GLU A 114 -17.50 -4.68 -23.16
C GLU A 114 -18.09 -5.95 -23.79
N PRO A 115 -18.87 -6.73 -23.04
CA PRO A 115 -19.31 -8.04 -23.50
C PRO A 115 -20.27 -7.86 -24.67
N TRP A 116 -19.84 -8.28 -25.85
CA TRP A 116 -20.71 -8.48 -27.01
C TRP A 116 -21.91 -9.32 -26.58
N THR A 117 -23.11 -8.77 -26.72
CA THR A 117 -24.33 -9.48 -26.34
C THR A 117 -24.87 -10.22 -27.56
N ASP A 118 -25.09 -11.54 -27.44
CA ASP A 118 -25.78 -12.32 -28.48
C ASP A 118 -27.29 -12.24 -28.27
N VAL A 119 -27.99 -11.67 -29.26
CA VAL A 119 -29.45 -11.61 -29.26
C VAL A 119 -29.95 -12.27 -30.54
N GLY A 120 -30.44 -13.50 -30.42
CA GLY A 120 -31.06 -14.21 -31.54
C GLY A 120 -30.10 -14.60 -32.67
N GLY A 121 -28.82 -14.86 -32.36
CA GLY A 121 -27.80 -15.24 -33.35
C GLY A 121 -27.10 -14.06 -34.04
N VAL A 122 -27.27 -12.84 -33.52
CA VAL A 122 -26.57 -11.64 -33.97
C VAL A 122 -25.77 -11.06 -32.80
N ARG A 123 -24.48 -10.80 -33.04
CA ARG A 123 -23.61 -10.13 -32.06
C ARG A 123 -23.81 -8.63 -32.15
N ILE A 124 -24.26 -8.02 -31.06
CA ILE A 124 -24.55 -6.59 -30.98
C ILE A 124 -23.58 -5.94 -29.99
N ARG A 125 -23.00 -4.81 -30.40
CA ARG A 125 -22.35 -3.86 -29.50
C ARG A 125 -23.22 -2.62 -29.39
N TRP A 126 -23.50 -2.23 -28.14
CA TRP A 126 -24.21 -1.00 -27.82
C TRP A 126 -23.20 0.13 -27.62
N LEU A 127 -23.37 1.22 -28.37
CA LEU A 127 -22.53 2.39 -28.22
C LEU A 127 -23.07 3.31 -27.11
N PRO A 128 -22.21 4.13 -26.47
CA PRO A 128 -22.60 5.01 -25.35
C PRO A 128 -23.68 6.04 -25.69
N ASP A 129 -23.91 6.30 -26.98
CA ASP A 129 -24.95 7.19 -27.50
C ASP A 129 -26.29 6.47 -27.75
N GLY A 130 -26.39 5.18 -27.39
CA GLY A 130 -27.57 4.34 -27.57
C GLY A 130 -27.73 3.77 -28.99
N SER A 131 -26.77 4.00 -29.88
CA SER A 131 -26.75 3.38 -31.20
C SER A 131 -26.17 1.96 -31.16
N MET A 132 -26.48 1.13 -32.17
CA MET A 132 -26.02 -0.28 -32.24
C MET A 132 -25.14 -0.49 -33.47
N GLU A 133 -23.99 -1.12 -33.28
CA GLU A 133 -23.21 -1.72 -34.36
C GLU A 133 -23.52 -3.23 -34.46
N ARG A 134 -23.72 -3.71 -35.70
CA ARG A 134 -24.02 -5.11 -36.02
C ARG A 134 -22.94 -5.68 -36.95
N LEU A 135 -22.48 -6.88 -36.65
CA LEU A 135 -21.61 -7.70 -37.50
C LEU A 135 -22.42 -8.77 -38.25
#